data_AF-A0A3C1EHT6-F1
#
_entry.id   AF-A0A3C1EHT6-F1
#
_cell.length_a   1.000
_cell.length_b   1.000
_cell.length_c   1.000
_cell.angle_alpha   90.00
_cell.angle_beta   90.00
_cell.angle_gamma   90.00
#
_symmetry.space_group_name_H-M   'P 1'
#
loop_
_entity.id
_entity.type
_entity.pdbx_description
1 polymer ?
#
loop_
_entity_poly.entity_id
_entity_poly.type
_entity_poly.pdbx_seq_one_letter_code
_entity_poly.pdbx_strand_id
1 'polypeptide(L)' 'MNYPVWYIPSVGGGLLIALIAILHVFISHFAVGGGLYLVLAERMGLRAKNRAILDFTKGHAKFFLLVTLVLGGITGVGIW' A
#
# COMPACT_ATOMS: atom_id res chain seq x y z
N MET A 1 -22.45 31.67 2.55
CA MET A 1 -21.05 31.34 2.81
C MET A 1 -20.64 30.25 1.82
N ASN A 2 -19.96 30.63 0.74
CA ASN A 2 -19.43 29.66 -0.22
C ASN A 2 -18.00 29.32 0.20
N TYR A 3 -17.85 28.22 0.93
CA TYR A 3 -16.58 27.51 1.06
C TYR A 3 -16.71 26.24 0.21
N PRO A 4 -15.75 25.99 -0.68
CA PRO A 4 -14.40 25.62 -0.26
C PRO A 4 -13.30 26.61 -0.70
N VAL A 5 -12.21 26.63 0.08
CA VAL A 5 -10.96 27.39 -0.18
C VAL A 5 -10.24 26.92 -1.47
N TRP A 6 -10.65 25.78 -2.04
CA TRP A 6 -10.01 25.12 -3.20
C TRP A 6 -11.04 24.71 -4.27
N TYR A 7 -11.73 25.69 -4.87
CA TYR A 7 -12.59 25.46 -6.03
C TYR A 7 -11.81 25.75 -7.32
N ILE A 8 -11.36 24.69 -8.01
CA ILE A 8 -10.69 24.78 -9.31
C ILE A 8 -11.69 24.28 -10.37
N PRO A 9 -12.37 25.17 -11.12
CA PRO A 9 -13.50 24.81 -11.98
C PRO A 9 -13.15 23.85 -13.13
N SER A 10 -11.88 23.81 -13.54
CA SER A 10 -11.40 23.07 -14.71
C SER A 10 -10.67 21.77 -14.36
N VAL A 11 -10.12 21.64 -13.15
CA VAL A 11 -9.25 20.52 -12.71
C VAL A 11 -9.73 20.01 -11.33
N GLY A 12 -11.04 20.12 -11.07
CA GLY A 12 -11.65 20.06 -9.73
C GLY A 12 -11.32 18.83 -8.88
N GLY A 13 -11.81 18.84 -7.63
CA GLY A 13 -11.55 17.81 -6.62
C GLY A 13 -11.70 16.36 -7.11
N GLY A 14 -12.54 16.11 -8.12
CA GLY A 14 -12.66 14.80 -8.77
C GLY A 14 -11.36 14.28 -9.42
N LEU A 15 -10.53 15.12 -10.05
CA LEU A 15 -9.26 14.67 -10.64
C LEU A 15 -8.25 14.31 -9.55
N LEU A 16 -8.20 15.10 -8.47
CA LEU A 16 -7.34 14.82 -7.33
C LEU A 16 -7.75 13.49 -6.65
N ILE A 17 -9.05 13.28 -6.43
CA ILE A 17 -9.57 12.02 -5.91
C ILE A 17 -9.24 10.86 -6.86
N ALA A 18 -9.41 11.03 -8.18
CA ALA A 18 -9.08 10.00 -9.16
C ALA A 18 -7.59 9.60 -9.11
N LEU A 19 -6.68 10.57 -9.01
CA LEU A 19 -5.25 10.32 -8.89
C LEU A 19 -4.92 9.55 -7.62
N ILE A 20 -5.45 9.97 -6.47
CA ILE A 20 -5.21 9.30 -5.18
C ILE A 20 -5.83 7.89 -5.20
N ALA A 21 -7.02 7.74 -5.77
CA ALA A 21 -7.73 6.45 -5.87
C ALA A 21 -6.96 5.43 -6.72
N ILE A 22 -6.43 5.84 -7.88
CA ILE A 22 -5.58 4.97 -8.71
C ILE A 22 -4.38 4.48 -7.90
N LEU A 23 -3.67 5.41 -7.25
CA LEU A 23 -2.49 5.10 -6.45
C LEU A 23 -2.85 4.14 -5.29
N HIS A 24 -3.96 4.41 -4.59
CA HIS A 24 -4.48 3.56 -3.52
C HIS A 24 -4.79 2.14 -4.01
N VAL A 25 -5.45 1.98 -5.16
CA VAL A 25 -5.80 0.68 -5.73
C VAL A 25 -4.54 -0.15 -6.03
N PHE A 26 -3.48 0.46 -6.58
CA PHE A 26 -2.21 -0.25 -6.80
C PHE A 26 -1.59 -0.73 -5.49
N ILE A 27 -1.58 0.11 -4.45
CA ILE A 27 -1.08 -0.27 -3.12
C ILE A 27 -1.91 -1.43 -2.55
N SER A 28 -3.24 -1.38 -2.69
CA SER A 28 -4.14 -2.43 -2.21
C SER A 28 -3.91 -3.78 -2.90
N HIS A 29 -3.70 -3.80 -4.22
CA HIS A 29 -3.33 -5.03 -4.93
C HIS A 29 -1.98 -5.57 -4.47
N PHE A 30 -1.00 -4.67 -4.28
CA PHE A 30 0.31 -5.05 -3.74
C PHE A 30 0.19 -5.60 -2.32
N ALA A 31 -0.70 -5.04 -1.48
CA ALA A 31 -0.98 -5.54 -0.14
C ALA A 31 -1.54 -6.97 -0.14
N VAL A 32 -2.51 -7.24 -1.01
CA VAL A 32 -3.11 -8.59 -1.12
C VAL A 32 -2.07 -9.60 -1.61
N GLY A 33 -1.36 -9.29 -2.71
CA GLY A 33 -0.38 -10.20 -3.29
C GLY A 33 0.87 -10.37 -2.43
N GLY A 34 1.40 -9.27 -1.91
CA GLY A 34 2.60 -9.27 -1.07
C GLY A 34 2.36 -9.91 0.30
N GLY A 35 1.14 -9.80 0.85
CA GLY A 35 0.75 -10.51 2.07
C GLY A 35 0.84 -12.03 1.89
N LEU A 36 0.32 -12.55 0.76
CA LEU A 36 0.48 -13.96 0.41
C LEU A 36 1.94 -14.34 0.17
N TYR A 37 2.70 -13.50 -0.53
CA TYR A 37 4.12 -13.72 -0.80
C TYR A 37 4.94 -13.88 0.49
N LEU A 38 4.75 -13.03 1.49
CA LEU A 38 5.50 -13.09 2.75
C LEU A 38 5.32 -14.44 3.47
N VAL A 39 4.08 -14.94 3.54
CA VAL A 39 3.77 -16.23 4.16
C VAL A 39 4.43 -17.38 3.39
N LEU A 40 4.40 -17.34 2.05
CA LEU A 40 5.03 -18.35 1.22
C LEU A 40 6.56 -18.33 1.34
N ALA A 41 7.17 -17.15 1.38
CA ALA A 41 8.61 -16.96 1.53
C ALA A 41 9.10 -17.46 2.90
N GLU A 42 8.38 -17.15 3.98
CA GLU A 42 8.67 -17.66 5.31
C GLU A 42 8.54 -19.19 5.37
N ARG A 43 7.44 -19.73 4.83
CA ARG A 43 7.22 -21.19 4.76
C ARG A 43 8.34 -21.91 4.01
N MET A 44 8.81 -21.33 2.91
CA MET A 44 9.94 -21.85 2.15
C MET A 44 11.23 -21.82 2.98
N GLY A 45 11.54 -20.70 3.63
CA GLY A 45 12.73 -20.56 4.49
C GLY A 45 12.76 -21.56 5.63
N LEU A 46 11.61 -21.79 6.28
CA LEU A 46 11.46 -22.78 7.36
C LEU A 46 11.65 -24.22 6.85
N ARG A 47 11.02 -24.57 5.72
CA ARG A 47 11.16 -25.92 5.11
C ARG A 47 12.59 -26.21 4.68
N ALA A 48 13.27 -25.23 4.10
CA ALA A 48 14.65 -25.34 3.64
C ALA A 48 15.68 -25.18 4.78
N LYS A 49 15.26 -24.86 6.01
CA LYS A 49 16.13 -24.47 7.14
C LYS A 49 17.14 -23.39 6.75
N ASN A 50 16.77 -22.47 5.86
CA ASN A 50 17.65 -21.48 5.29
C ASN A 50 17.45 -20.12 5.99
N ARG A 51 18.43 -19.73 6.81
CA ARG A 51 18.38 -18.47 7.57
C ARG A 51 18.37 -17.23 6.67
N ALA A 52 19.09 -17.25 5.54
CA ALA A 52 19.15 -16.09 4.65
C ALA A 52 17.78 -15.72 4.07
N ILE A 53 16.94 -16.72 3.76
CA ILE A 53 15.57 -16.51 3.29
C ILE A 53 14.70 -15.89 4.38
N LEU A 54 14.84 -16.36 5.63
CA LEU A 54 14.10 -15.84 6.77
C LEU A 54 14.50 -14.39 7.10
N ASP A 55 15.80 -14.10 7.09
CA ASP A 55 16.33 -12.76 7.35
C ASP A 55 15.87 -11.76 6.28
N PHE A 56 15.91 -12.16 5.00
CA PHE A 56 15.35 -11.37 3.91
C PHE A 56 13.85 -11.14 4.08
N THR A 57 13.08 -12.20 4.34
CA THR A 57 11.62 -12.13 4.48
C THR A 57 11.23 -11.19 5.63
N LYS A 58 11.94 -11.28 6.76
CA LYS A 58 11.75 -10.39 7.92
C LYS A 58 12.06 -8.93 7.58
N GLY A 59 13.16 -8.67 6.88
CA GLY A 59 13.52 -7.32 6.42
C GLY A 59 12.47 -6.76 5.45
N HIS A 60 12.06 -7.57 4.47
CA HIS A 60 11.07 -7.20 3.47
C HIS A 60 9.69 -6.95 4.09
N ALA A 61 9.30 -7.71 5.11
CA ALA A 61 8.03 -7.53 5.82
C ALA A 61 7.88 -6.12 6.41
N LYS A 62 8.97 -5.53 6.92
CA LYS A 62 8.94 -4.14 7.44
C LYS A 62 8.67 -3.12 6.33
N PHE A 63 9.39 -3.23 5.21
CA PHE A 63 9.15 -2.39 4.03
C PHE A 63 7.71 -2.53 3.54
N PHE A 64 7.26 -3.77 3.41
CA PHE A 64 5.92 -4.12 2.95
C PHE A 64 4.85 -3.49 3.85
N LEU A 65 4.98 -3.61 5.18
CA LEU A 65 4.04 -3.04 6.14
C LEU A 65 3.97 -1.51 6.03
N LEU A 66 5.12 -0.83 5.91
CA LEU A 66 5.14 0.63 5.76
C LEU A 66 4.42 1.09 4.48
N VAL A 67 4.65 0.42 3.36
CA VAL A 67 4.01 0.80 2.08
C VAL A 67 2.52 0.48 2.09
N THR A 68 2.14 -0.71 2.55
CA THR A 68 0.76 -1.18 2.39
C THR A 68 -0.16 -0.72 3.49
N LEU A 69 0.32 -0.66 4.73
CA LEU A 69 -0.51 -0.27 5.87
C LEU A 69 -0.51 1.25 6.07
N VAL A 70 0.67 1.89 6.05
CA VAL A 70 0.76 3.33 6.33
C VAL A 70 0.36 4.14 5.09
N LEU A 71 1.06 3.96 3.96
CA LEU A 71 0.73 4.72 2.75
C LEU A 71 -0.63 4.28 2.18
N GLY A 72 -0.96 2.99 2.22
CA GLY A 72 -2.29 2.50 1.88
C GLY A 72 -3.38 3.10 2.79
N GLY A 73 -3.16 3.15 4.10
CA GLY A 73 -4.10 3.76 5.05
C GLY A 73 -4.32 5.25 4.78
N ILE A 74 -3.24 6.02 4.57
CA ILE A 74 -3.33 7.47 4.28
C ILE A 74 -4.09 7.71 2.98
N THR A 75 -3.75 6.97 1.91
CA THR A 75 -4.41 7.12 0.60
C THR A 75 -5.87 6.66 0.61
N GLY A 76 -6.20 5.64 1.42
CA GLY A 76 -7.56 5.14 1.59
C GLY A 76 -8.46 6.11 2.34
N VAL A 77 -7.95 6.74 3.41
CA VAL A 77 -8.66 7.84 4.10
C VAL A 77 -8.77 9.06 3.20
N GLY A 78 -7.76 9.35 2.37
CA GLY A 78 -7.76 10.50 1.47
C GLY A 78 -8.80 10.47 0.35
N ILE A 79 -9.41 9.31 0.06
CA ILE A 79 -10.46 9.15 -0.96
C ILE A 79 -11.88 8.99 -0.37
N TRP A 80 -11.99 8.80 0.95
CA TRP A 80 -13.27 8.63 1.66
C TRP A 80 -13.71 9.95 2.29
#